data_AF-A0A8I6WRI8-F1
#
_entry.id   AF-A0A8I6WRI8-F1
#
_cell.length_a   1.000
_cell.length_b   1.000
_cell.length_c   1.000
_cell.angle_alpha   90.00
_cell.angle_beta   90.00
_cell.angle_gamma   90.00
#
_symmetry.space_group_name_H-M   'P 1'
#
loop_
_entity.id
_entity.type
_entity.pdbx_description
1 polymer ?
#
loop_
_entity_poly.entity_id
_entity_poly.type
_entity_poly.pdbx_seq_one_letter_code
_entity_poly.pdbx_strand_id
1 'polypeptide(L)'
;MVLITVGSLIPSVPALCNFSSCSSSKGTENLIFFSGLYISAIGCGGVRFALLPLGADQFNHENGLDTQKRRNFFSLFYICVIFGVITCGTIVVWVQENVSWAIGYGIATTCIALALVGFVSGTPIFLLREPSGSPMKSVF
;
A
#
# COMPACT_ATOMS: atom_id res chain seq x y z
N MET A 1 7.34 1.34 -3.99
CA MET A 1 8.11 0.27 -3.32
C MET A 1 9.21 -0.29 -4.20
N VAL A 2 8.93 -0.73 -5.43
CA VAL A 2 9.97 -1.26 -6.37
C VAL A 2 11.20 -0.35 -6.50
N LEU A 3 11.03 0.97 -6.67
CA LEU A 3 12.14 1.92 -6.77
C LEU A 3 13.03 1.96 -5.51
N ILE A 4 12.43 1.78 -4.33
CA ILE A 4 13.14 1.77 -3.05
C ILE A 4 13.85 0.42 -2.86
N THR A 5 13.22 -0.69 -3.26
CA THR A 5 13.83 -2.02 -3.27
C THR A 5 15.03 -2.09 -4.23
N VAL A 6 14.88 -1.55 -5.44
CA VAL A 6 15.98 -1.46 -6.42
C VAL A 6 17.07 -0.51 -5.92
N GLY A 7 16.69 0.62 -5.32
CA GLY A 7 17.63 1.56 -4.70
C GLY A 7 18.43 0.96 -3.54
N SER A 8 17.83 0.07 -2.74
CA SER A 8 18.50 -0.64 -1.64
C SER A 8 19.32 -1.86 -2.07
N LEU A 9 19.12 -2.34 -3.30
CA LEU A 9 19.95 -3.37 -3.96
C LEU A 9 21.19 -2.77 -4.63
N ILE A 10 21.20 -1.46 -4.89
CA ILE A 10 22.44 -0.76 -5.24
C ILE A 10 23.31 -0.88 -4.00
N PRO A 11 24.48 -1.53 -4.06
CA PRO A 11 25.37 -1.56 -2.92
C PRO A 11 25.71 -0.11 -2.62
N SER A 12 25.16 0.41 -1.53
CA SER A 12 25.79 1.47 -0.80
C SER A 12 27.19 0.95 -0.55
N VAL A 13 28.14 1.49 -1.35
CA VAL A 13 29.57 1.34 -1.18
C VAL A 13 29.80 1.32 0.32
N PRO A 14 30.40 0.26 0.90
CA PRO A 14 30.39 0.07 2.33
C PRO A 14 30.80 1.39 2.95
N ALA A 15 29.91 1.99 3.74
CA ALA A 15 30.28 3.07 4.61
C ALA A 15 31.22 2.44 5.64
N LEU A 16 32.46 2.18 5.24
CA LEU A 16 33.61 1.98 6.10
C LEU A 16 33.85 3.36 6.72
N CYS A 17 32.92 3.76 7.56
CA CYS A 17 32.89 5.05 8.20
C CYS A 17 33.87 4.93 9.37
N ASN A 18 35.16 5.12 9.09
CA ASN A 18 36.10 5.49 10.12
C ASN A 18 35.62 6.84 10.68
N PHE A 19 35.58 6.95 12.01
CA PHE A 19 35.00 8.01 12.85
C PHE A 19 35.30 9.49 12.49
N SER A 20 36.00 9.78 11.40
CA SER A 20 36.44 11.12 11.00
C SER A 20 35.93 11.61 9.64
N SER A 21 35.36 10.78 8.75
CA SER A 21 34.76 11.28 7.49
C SER A 21 33.84 10.25 6.83
N CYS A 22 32.53 10.46 6.90
CA CYS A 22 31.58 9.76 6.03
C CYS A 22 31.39 10.57 4.74
N SER A 23 31.67 9.98 3.58
CA SER A 23 31.40 10.60 2.29
C SER A 23 29.89 10.66 2.07
N SER A 24 29.36 11.86 1.82
CA SER A 24 27.93 12.09 1.60
C SER A 24 27.44 11.31 0.38
N SER A 25 26.29 10.63 0.51
CA SER A 25 25.65 9.88 -0.58
C SER A 25 25.50 10.76 -1.84
N LYS A 26 25.83 10.20 -3.01
CA LYS A 26 25.76 10.91 -4.30
C LYS A 26 24.34 11.42 -4.53
N GLY A 27 24.20 12.66 -5.00
CA GLY A 27 22.89 13.31 -5.19
C GLY A 27 21.86 12.49 -5.99
N THR A 28 22.30 11.63 -6.91
CA THR A 28 21.44 10.72 -7.68
C THR A 28 20.76 9.65 -6.82
N GLU A 29 21.43 9.10 -5.81
CA GLU A 29 20.87 8.08 -4.91
C GLU A 29 19.76 8.68 -4.03
N ASN A 30 20.01 9.87 -3.48
CA ASN A 30 19.02 10.63 -2.73
C ASN A 30 17.77 10.94 -3.58
N LEU A 31 17.94 11.36 -4.84
CA LEU A 31 16.81 11.63 -5.74
C LEU A 31 15.96 10.39 -6.00
N ILE A 32 16.58 9.22 -6.22
CA ILE A 32 15.87 7.95 -6.43
C ILE A 32 15.09 7.56 -5.17
N PHE A 33 15.70 7.72 -4.00
CA PHE A 33 15.06 7.40 -2.73
C PHE A 33 13.85 8.30 -2.45
N PHE A 34 14.02 9.63 -2.52
CA PHE A 34 12.92 10.58 -2.28
C PHE A 34 11.79 10.45 -3.30
N SER A 35 12.10 10.30 -4.59
CA SER A 35 11.07 10.06 -5.61
C SER A 35 10.29 8.78 -5.33
N GLY A 36 10.97 7.71 -4.94
CA GLY A 36 10.33 6.45 -4.52
C GLY A 36 9.39 6.62 -3.32
N LEU A 37 9.78 7.43 -2.33
CA LEU A 37 8.93 7.75 -1.17
C LEU A 37 7.68 8.55 -1.57
N TYR A 38 7.84 9.60 -2.39
CA TYR A 38 6.70 10.40 -2.85
C TYR A 38 5.70 9.59 -3.66
N ILE A 39 6.17 8.78 -4.62
CA ILE A 39 5.31 7.89 -5.40
C ILE A 39 4.58 6.90 -4.49
N SER A 40 5.27 6.36 -3.48
CA SER A 40 4.63 5.46 -2.52
C SER A 40 3.58 6.14 -1.66
N ALA A 41 3.81 7.38 -1.23
CA ALA A 41 2.85 8.13 -0.44
C ALA A 41 1.55 8.36 -1.23
N ILE A 42 1.69 8.78 -2.50
CA ILE A 42 0.55 8.98 -3.42
C ILE A 42 -0.20 7.66 -3.62
N GLY A 43 0.51 6.56 -3.92
CA GLY A 43 -0.11 5.26 -4.13
C GLY A 43 -0.84 4.73 -2.90
N CYS A 44 -0.22 4.84 -1.71
CA CYS A 44 -0.81 4.38 -0.46
C CYS A 44 -2.05 5.20 -0.08
N GLY A 45 -2.00 6.52 -0.27
CA GLY A 45 -3.16 7.39 -0.10
C GLY A 45 -4.30 6.99 -1.03
N GLY A 46 -4.04 6.93 -2.34
CA GLY A 46 -5.06 6.62 -3.35
C GLY A 46 -5.80 5.31 -3.09
N VAL A 47 -5.06 4.24 -2.77
CA VAL A 47 -5.66 2.93 -2.46
C VAL A 47 -6.56 3.01 -1.22
N ARG A 48 -6.12 3.65 -0.14
CA ARG A 48 -6.91 3.76 1.09
C ARG A 48 -8.22 4.53 0.88
N PHE A 49 -8.19 5.60 0.09
CA PHE A 49 -9.39 6.40 -0.19
C PHE A 49 -10.37 5.71 -1.13
N ALA A 50 -9.89 4.91 -2.09
CA ALA A 50 -10.73 4.25 -3.08
C ALA A 50 -11.35 2.92 -2.60
N LEU A 51 -10.68 2.19 -1.71
CA LEU A 51 -11.08 0.83 -1.30
C LEU A 51 -12.42 0.78 -0.55
N LEU A 52 -12.62 1.67 0.42
CA LEU A 52 -13.81 1.65 1.27
C LEU A 52 -15.10 2.00 0.49
N PRO A 53 -15.12 3.06 -0.36
CA PRO A 53 -16.26 3.34 -1.25
C PRO A 53 -16.54 2.18 -2.22
N LEU A 54 -15.50 1.64 -2.87
CA LEU A 54 -15.66 0.53 -3.81
C LEU A 54 -16.26 -0.71 -3.13
N GLY A 55 -15.81 -1.03 -1.92
CA GLY A 55 -16.35 -2.13 -1.12
C GLY A 55 -17.78 -1.87 -0.63
N ALA A 56 -18.13 -0.62 -0.33
CA ALA A 56 -19.50 -0.24 0.05
C ALA A 56 -20.45 -0.39 -1.15
N ASP A 57 -20.02 -0.01 -2.35
CA ASP A 57 -20.80 -0.08 -3.58
C ASP A 57 -21.16 -1.51 -4.01
N GLN A 58 -20.49 -2.53 -3.46
CA GLN A 58 -20.83 -3.94 -3.74
C GLN A 58 -22.12 -4.41 -3.05
N PHE A 59 -22.66 -3.66 -2.07
CA PHE A 59 -23.84 -4.05 -1.31
C PHE A 59 -25.01 -3.11 -1.59
N ASN A 60 -26.17 -3.66 -1.97
CA ASN A 60 -27.37 -2.86 -2.23
C ASN A 60 -28.04 -2.42 -0.91
N HIS A 61 -28.57 -1.19 -0.88
CA HIS A 61 -29.11 -0.57 0.34
C HIS A 61 -30.56 -0.95 0.66
N GLU A 62 -31.29 -1.54 -0.29
CA GLU A 62 -32.73 -1.77 -0.16
C GLU A 62 -33.10 -3.05 0.62
N ASN A 63 -32.15 -3.99 0.76
CA ASN A 63 -32.40 -5.27 1.44
C ASN A 63 -31.78 -5.28 2.84
N GLY A 64 -32.60 -5.55 3.88
CA GLY A 64 -32.12 -5.68 5.26
C GLY A 64 -31.05 -6.76 5.47
N LEU A 65 -31.09 -7.84 4.69
CA LEU A 65 -30.09 -8.92 4.71
C LEU A 65 -28.72 -8.47 4.19
N ASP A 66 -28.68 -7.59 3.18
CA ASP A 66 -27.43 -7.09 2.61
C ASP A 66 -26.76 -6.08 3.54
N THR A 67 -27.54 -5.39 4.37
CA THR A 67 -27.01 -4.51 5.44
C THR A 67 -26.22 -5.28 6.49
N GLN A 68 -26.68 -6.46 6.90
CA GLN A 68 -25.96 -7.30 7.87
C GLN A 68 -24.66 -7.87 7.27
N LYS A 69 -24.72 -8.36 6.02
CA LYS A 69 -23.52 -8.84 5.29
C LYS A 69 -22.48 -7.75 5.14
N ARG A 70 -22.90 -6.52 4.78
CA ARG A 70 -22.04 -5.34 4.71
C ARG A 70 -21.35 -5.04 6.04
N ARG A 71 -22.10 -5.07 7.15
CA ARG A 71 -21.53 -4.84 8.49
C ARG A 71 -20.48 -5.88 8.83
N ASN A 72 -20.75 -7.15 8.54
CA ASN A 72 -19.80 -8.22 8.79
C ASN A 72 -18.55 -8.10 7.90
N PHE A 73 -18.72 -7.71 6.63
CA PHE A 73 -17.62 -7.44 5.71
C PHE A 73 -16.69 -6.34 6.25
N PHE A 74 -17.23 -5.17 6.62
CA PHE A 74 -16.42 -4.09 7.19
C PHE A 74 -15.79 -4.48 8.53
N SER A 75 -16.52 -5.20 9.39
CA SER A 75 -15.98 -5.69 10.66
C SER A 75 -14.77 -6.60 10.44
N LEU A 76 -14.89 -7.58 9.53
CA LEU A 76 -13.78 -8.48 9.20
C LEU A 76 -12.62 -7.73 8.54
N PHE A 77 -12.92 -6.80 7.64
CA PHE A 77 -11.91 -5.93 7.01
C PHE A 77 -11.08 -5.17 8.06
N TYR A 78 -11.72 -4.53 9.03
CA TYR A 78 -11.00 -3.82 10.09
C TYR A 78 -10.17 -4.76 10.98
N ILE A 79 -10.68 -5.95 11.31
CA ILE A 79 -9.92 -6.95 12.05
C ILE A 79 -8.65 -7.34 11.27
N CYS A 80 -8.77 -7.62 9.97
CA CYS A 80 -7.63 -7.93 9.11
C CYS A 80 -6.62 -6.78 9.02
N VAL A 81 -7.08 -5.53 8.93
CA VAL A 81 -6.20 -4.36 8.89
C VAL A 81 -5.40 -4.21 10.18
N ILE A 82 -6.07 -4.31 11.34
CA ILE A 82 -5.39 -4.20 12.64
C ILE A 82 -4.39 -5.33 12.82
N PHE A 83 -4.76 -6.57 12.48
CA PHE A 83 -3.85 -7.71 12.51
C PHE A 83 -2.65 -7.51 11.58
N GLY A 84 -2.87 -6.97 10.38
CA GLY A 84 -1.83 -6.63 9.42
C GLY A 84 -0.86 -5.58 9.95
N VAL A 85 -1.35 -4.53 10.61
CA VAL A 85 -0.51 -3.49 11.22
C VAL A 85 0.36 -4.06 12.35
N ILE A 86 -0.21 -4.89 13.24
CA ILE A 86 0.54 -5.55 14.32
C ILE A 86 1.62 -6.45 13.73
N THR A 87 1.27 -7.28 12.74
CA THR A 87 2.20 -8.20 12.09
C THR A 87 3.32 -7.45 11.36
N CYS A 88 3.00 -6.40 10.62
CA CYS A 88 4.01 -5.56 9.95
C CYS A 88 4.92 -4.86 10.96
N GLY A 89 4.36 -4.27 12.01
CA GLY A 89 5.11 -3.57 13.05
C GLY A 89 6.04 -4.46 13.86
N THR A 90 5.78 -5.78 13.89
CA THR A 90 6.60 -6.74 14.64
C THR A 90 7.55 -7.52 13.73
N ILE A 91 7.00 -8.28 12.77
CA ILE A 91 7.78 -9.21 11.93
C ILE A 91 8.58 -8.48 10.87
N VAL A 92 7.95 -7.56 10.13
CA VAL A 92 8.63 -6.88 9.00
C VAL A 92 9.72 -5.95 9.53
N VAL A 93 9.44 -5.21 10.62
CA VAL A 93 10.45 -4.37 11.28
C VAL A 93 11.61 -5.22 11.80
N TRP A 94 11.33 -6.38 12.41
CA TRP A 94 12.39 -7.30 12.85
C TRP A 94 13.27 -7.77 11.68
N VAL A 95 12.67 -8.11 10.53
CA VAL A 95 13.42 -8.52 9.32
C VAL A 95 14.25 -7.37 8.74
N GLN A 96 13.72 -6.15 8.73
CA GLN A 96 14.43 -4.97 8.24
C GLN A 96 15.68 -4.68 9.08
N GLU A 97 15.57 -4.79 10.41
CA GLU A 97 16.65 -4.47 11.33
C GLU A 97 17.68 -5.61 11.49
N ASN A 98 17.23 -6.87 11.51
CA ASN A 98 18.11 -8.02 11.83
C ASN A 98 18.64 -8.76 10.59
N VAL A 99 18.00 -8.64 9.43
CA VAL A 99 18.37 -9.41 8.23
C VAL A 99 18.84 -8.50 7.10
N SER A 100 17.94 -7.69 6.55
CA SER A 100 18.26 -6.69 5.51
C SER A 100 17.05 -5.84 5.17
N TRP A 101 17.30 -4.55 4.97
CA TRP A 101 16.33 -3.59 4.43
C TRP A 101 15.80 -4.00 3.05
N ALA A 102 16.66 -4.55 2.18
CA ALA A 102 16.27 -4.98 0.84
C ALA A 102 15.23 -6.12 0.87
N ILE A 103 15.40 -7.08 1.80
CA ILE A 103 14.48 -8.21 1.98
C ILE A 103 13.15 -7.71 2.55
N GLY A 104 13.18 -6.79 3.53
CA GLY A 104 11.97 -6.17 4.08
C GLY A 104 11.15 -5.43 3.02
N TYR A 105 11.78 -4.62 2.18
CA TYR A 105 11.09 -3.95 1.06
C TYR A 105 10.65 -4.92 -0.05
N GLY A 106 11.39 -6.02 -0.25
CA GLY A 106 11.01 -7.10 -1.15
C GLY A 106 9.70 -7.76 -0.75
N ILE A 107 9.56 -8.13 0.53
CA ILE A 107 8.32 -8.72 1.08
C ILE A 107 7.12 -7.79 0.85
N ALA A 108 7.28 -6.50 1.19
CA ALA A 108 6.22 -5.51 0.97
C ALA A 108 5.84 -5.36 -0.51
N THR A 109 6.83 -5.41 -1.41
CA THR A 109 6.61 -5.36 -2.86
C THR A 109 5.82 -6.57 -3.36
N THR A 110 6.19 -7.78 -2.93
CA THR A 110 5.48 -9.02 -3.29
C THR A 110 4.04 -9.01 -2.79
N CYS A 111 3.79 -8.55 -1.56
CA CYS A 111 2.44 -8.44 -1.02
C CYS A 111 1.56 -7.49 -1.86
N ILE A 112 2.09 -6.33 -2.27
CA ILE A 112 1.36 -5.38 -3.13
C ILE A 112 1.10 -5.99 -4.51
N ALA A 113 2.06 -6.72 -5.08
CA ALA A 113 1.90 -7.40 -6.36
C ALA A 113 0.80 -8.47 -6.30
N LEU A 114 0.79 -9.30 -5.25
CA LEU A 114 -0.26 -10.31 -5.04
C LEU A 114 -1.64 -9.66 -4.86
N ALA A 115 -1.72 -8.57 -4.09
CA ALA A 115 -2.97 -7.82 -3.92
C ALA A 115 -3.49 -7.27 -5.26
N LEU A 116 -2.59 -6.75 -6.10
CA LEU A 116 -2.94 -6.24 -7.43
C LEU A 116 -3.43 -7.35 -8.36
N VAL A 117 -2.76 -8.52 -8.37
CA VAL A 117 -3.19 -9.68 -9.14
C VAL A 117 -4.59 -10.15 -8.70
N GLY A 118 -4.83 -10.24 -7.39
CA GLY A 118 -6.14 -10.59 -6.84
C GLY A 118 -7.22 -9.57 -7.23
N PHE A 119 -6.92 -8.27 -7.15
CA PHE A 119 -7.83 -7.21 -7.55
C PHE A 119 -8.18 -7.26 -9.04
N VAL A 120 -7.18 -7.44 -9.91
CA VAL A 120 -7.39 -7.56 -11.37
C VAL A 120 -8.18 -8.83 -11.71
N SER A 121 -7.87 -9.95 -11.05
CA SER A 121 -8.63 -11.20 -11.24
C SER A 121 -10.07 -11.11 -10.76
N GLY A 122 -10.36 -10.28 -9.74
CA GLY A 122 -11.70 -10.02 -9.24
C GLY A 122 -12.47 -8.95 -10.02
N THR A 123 -11.79 -8.18 -10.87
CA THR A 123 -12.40 -7.11 -11.67
C THR A 123 -13.65 -7.53 -12.46
N PRO A 124 -13.72 -8.69 -13.13
CA PRO A 124 -14.94 -9.10 -13.84
C PRO A 124 -16.13 -9.43 -12.93
N ILE A 125 -15.91 -9.61 -11.64
CA ILE A 125 -16.94 -9.98 -10.65
C ILE A 125 -17.47 -8.74 -9.92
N PHE A 126 -16.73 -7.63 -9.92
CA PHE A 126 -17.15 -6.41 -9.24
C PHE A 126 -18.38 -5.80 -9.92
N LEU A 127 -19.34 -5.37 -9.09
CA LEU A 127 -20.44 -4.54 -9.54
C LEU A 127 -19.87 -3.14 -9.79
N LEU A 128 -19.74 -2.76 -11.05
CA LEU A 128 -19.47 -1.38 -11.44
C LEU A 128 -20.78 -0.62 -11.43
N ARG A 129 -20.92 0.32 -10.48
CA ARG A 129 -22.03 1.25 -10.49
C ARG A 129 -21.81 2.26 -11.61
N GLU A 130 -22.85 2.52 -12.41
CA GLU A 130 -22.79 3.56 -13.42
C GLU A 130 -22.39 4.89 -12.77
N PRO A 131 -21.60 5.74 -13.45
CA PRO A 131 -21.20 7.02 -12.90
C PRO A 131 -22.45 7.83 -12.58
N SER A 132 -22.79 7.91 -11.29
CA SER A 132 -23.78 8.86 -10.80
C SER A 132 -23.29 10.23 -11.24
N GLY A 133 -24.07 10.90 -12.09
CA GLY A 133 -23.67 12.12 -12.78
C GLY A 133 -23.07 13.17 -11.83
N SER A 134 -22.30 14.10 -12.39
CA SER A 134 -21.52 15.06 -11.61
C SER A 134 -22.35 15.73 -10.49
N PRO A 135 -21.96 15.60 -9.21
CA PRO A 135 -22.65 16.25 -8.08
C PRO A 135 -22.61 17.79 -8.16
N MET A 136 -21.87 18.36 -9.11
CA MET A 136 -21.90 19.80 -9.40
C MET A 136 -23.11 20.26 -10.22
N LYS A 137 -23.82 19.36 -10.91
CA LYS A 137 -25.05 19.73 -11.64
C LYS A 137 -26.27 19.89 -10.73
N SER A 138 -26.22 19.46 -9.47
CA SER A 138 -27.34 19.63 -8.53
C SER A 138 -27.26 20.93 -7.71
N VAL A 139 -26.24 21.77 -7.95
CA VAL A 139 -26.00 23.03 -7.21
C VAL A 139 -26.16 24.27 -8.12
N PHE A 140 -26.23 24.09 -9.44
CA PHE A 140 -26.48 25.16 -10.42
C PHE A 140 -27.80 24.94 -11.16
#